data_AF-A0A2W0C2A3-F1
#
_entry.id   AF-A0A2W0C2A3-F1
#
_cell.length_a   1.000
_cell.length_b   1.000
_cell.length_c   1.000
_cell.angle_alpha   90.00
_cell.angle_beta   90.00
_cell.angle_gamma   90.00
#
_symmetry.space_group_name_H-M   'P 1'
#
loop_
_entity.id
_entity.type
_entity.pdbx_description
1 polymer ?
#
loop_
_entity_poly.entity_id
_entity_poly.type
_entity_poly.pdbx_seq_one_letter_code
_entity_poly.pdbx_strand_id
1 'polypeptide(L)'
;MALKLKIIQIQEVKVLLIINSSNSDGEPFNKLLEKVMATYKLSTQTLSKMSNFSEDMILGLLDDTLDIPNYSQSVISEFQQFIVLLFVGFDSIGSNERVRGVLDHLIQNLNFSADSLALFSKLETHDVLHFLENPETLSFEKRYNLATTTLFLHYVCKP
;
A
#
# COMPACT_ATOMS: atom_id res chain seq x y z
N MET A 1 13.72 -19.97 13.95
CA MET A 1 12.38 -19.41 13.64
C MET A 1 12.11 -18.06 14.33
N ALA A 2 12.63 -17.81 15.55
CA ALA A 2 12.44 -16.52 16.26
C ALA A 2 13.27 -15.31 15.74
N LEU A 3 14.26 -15.52 14.87
CA LEU A 3 15.10 -14.42 14.35
C LEU A 3 14.46 -13.64 13.18
N LYS A 4 13.54 -14.24 12.42
CA LYS A 4 12.86 -13.54 11.29
C LYS A 4 11.75 -12.60 11.77
N LEU A 5 11.05 -12.93 12.85
CA LEU A 5 10.02 -12.08 13.47
C LEU A 5 10.61 -10.78 14.07
N LYS A 6 11.84 -10.83 14.59
CA LYS A 6 12.53 -9.62 15.08
C LYS A 6 12.98 -8.68 13.97
N ILE A 7 13.33 -9.17 12.79
CA ILE A 7 13.78 -8.33 11.67
C ILE A 7 12.61 -7.54 11.08
N ILE A 8 11.41 -8.14 11.02
CA ILE A 8 10.18 -7.47 10.56
C ILE A 8 9.75 -6.40 11.57
N GLN A 9 9.77 -6.70 12.88
CA GLN A 9 9.48 -5.70 13.91
C GLN A 9 10.53 -4.57 13.99
N ILE A 10 11.79 -4.81 13.63
CA ILE A 10 12.83 -3.75 13.61
C ILE A 10 12.69 -2.85 12.36
N GLN A 11 12.08 -3.31 11.27
CA GLN A 11 11.74 -2.46 10.12
C GLN A 11 10.46 -1.66 10.36
N GLU A 12 9.44 -2.23 11.01
CA GLU A 12 8.22 -1.50 11.39
C GLU A 12 8.49 -0.35 12.37
N VAL A 13 9.47 -0.49 13.26
CA VAL A 13 9.80 0.55 14.25
C VAL A 13 10.61 1.70 13.65
N LYS A 14 11.24 1.55 12.47
CA LYS A 14 11.97 2.65 11.81
C LYS A 14 11.08 3.57 10.96
N VAL A 15 9.91 3.10 10.53
CA VAL A 15 8.94 3.94 9.79
C VAL A 15 8.17 4.88 10.73
N LEU A 16 8.16 4.57 12.04
CA LEU A 16 7.42 5.29 13.08
C LEU A 16 8.06 6.59 13.59
N LEU A 17 9.19 7.04 13.03
CA LEU A 17 9.93 8.23 13.51
C LEU A 17 9.83 9.47 12.60
N ILE A 18 8.97 9.45 11.58
CA ILE A 18 8.76 10.60 10.66
C ILE A 18 7.42 11.27 10.98
N ILE A 19 7.20 11.68 12.22
CA ILE A 19 5.98 12.40 12.61
C ILE A 19 6.35 13.52 13.58
N ASN A 20 7.13 14.49 13.08
CA ASN A 20 7.27 15.82 13.67
C ASN A 20 7.75 16.77 12.56
N SER A 21 6.80 17.34 11.81
CA SER A 21 6.91 18.44 10.82
C SER A 21 8.04 18.39 9.77
N SER A 22 8.82 17.32 9.74
CA SER A 22 9.98 17.14 8.89
C SER A 22 10.23 15.65 8.68
N ASN A 23 10.53 15.27 7.44
CA ASN A 23 11.02 13.93 7.14
C ASN A 23 12.36 13.66 7.84
N SER A 24 12.89 12.43 7.76
CA SER A 24 14.21 12.07 8.34
C SER A 24 15.35 13.03 7.98
N ASP A 25 15.16 13.84 6.94
CA ASP A 25 16.12 14.77 6.38
C ASP A 25 15.80 16.25 6.71
N GLY A 26 14.79 16.54 7.53
CA GLY A 26 14.43 17.91 7.92
C GLY A 26 13.45 18.63 6.97
N GLU A 27 13.03 17.99 5.88
CA GLU A 27 12.21 18.62 4.83
C GLU A 27 10.72 18.67 5.21
N PRO A 28 10.03 19.83 5.05
CA PRO A 28 8.59 19.96 5.32
C PRO A 28 7.71 18.96 4.55
N PHE A 29 6.62 18.51 5.17
CA PHE A 29 5.72 17.50 4.58
C PHE A 29 5.10 17.96 3.24
N ASN A 30 4.79 19.24 3.08
CA ASN A 30 4.23 19.75 1.82
C ASN A 30 5.17 19.53 0.63
N LYS A 31 6.49 19.58 0.84
CA LYS A 31 7.48 19.25 -0.20
C LYS A 31 7.51 17.78 -0.56
N LEU A 32 7.33 16.89 0.41
CA LEU A 32 7.13 15.47 0.14
C LEU A 32 5.87 15.22 -0.70
N LEU A 33 4.77 15.87 -0.33
CA LEU A 33 3.50 15.78 -1.04
C LEU A 33 3.63 16.28 -2.48
N GLU A 34 4.23 17.46 -2.69
CA GLU A 34 4.55 18.00 -4.02
C GLU A 34 5.39 17.00 -4.85
N LYS A 35 6.41 16.39 -4.24
CA LYS A 35 7.29 15.42 -4.90
C LYS A 35 6.55 14.16 -5.33
N VAL A 36 5.69 13.61 -4.46
CA VAL A 36 4.85 12.43 -4.79
C VAL A 36 3.90 12.76 -5.94
N MET A 37 3.23 13.92 -5.87
CA MET A 37 2.33 14.38 -6.92
C MET A 37 3.05 14.55 -8.26
N ALA A 38 4.24 15.16 -8.26
CA ALA A 38 5.04 15.32 -9.48
C ALA A 38 5.54 13.98 -10.04
N THR A 39 6.00 13.07 -9.17
CA THR A 39 6.57 11.76 -9.55
C THR A 39 5.51 10.89 -10.24
N TYR A 40 4.33 10.78 -9.64
CA TYR A 40 3.25 9.94 -10.15
C TYR A 40 2.22 10.71 -11.00
N LYS A 41 2.48 11.99 -11.28
CA LYS A 41 1.61 12.89 -12.06
C LYS A 41 0.18 12.93 -11.54
N LEU A 42 0.03 13.01 -10.22
CA LEU A 42 -1.27 13.01 -9.54
C LEU A 42 -1.76 14.44 -9.35
N SER A 43 -3.04 14.68 -9.64
CA SER A 43 -3.74 15.89 -9.19
C SER A 43 -4.23 15.72 -7.75
N THR A 44 -4.56 16.83 -7.10
CA THR A 44 -5.24 16.85 -5.79
C THR A 44 -6.55 16.05 -5.82
N GLN A 45 -7.32 16.16 -6.90
CA GLN A 45 -8.54 15.38 -7.16
C GLN A 45 -8.27 13.87 -7.21
N THR A 46 -7.20 13.45 -7.88
CA THR A 46 -6.83 12.04 -7.96
C THR A 46 -6.40 11.52 -6.59
N LEU A 47 -5.56 12.26 -5.88
CA LEU A 47 -5.14 11.87 -4.53
C LEU A 47 -6.33 11.77 -3.58
N SER A 48 -7.24 12.75 -3.59
CA SER A 48 -8.47 12.72 -2.79
C SER A 48 -9.28 11.44 -3.02
N LYS A 49 -9.46 11.03 -4.28
CA LYS A 49 -10.18 9.79 -4.62
C LYS A 49 -9.42 8.52 -4.19
N MET A 50 -8.10 8.52 -4.32
CA MET A 50 -7.27 7.35 -3.95
C MET A 50 -7.22 7.14 -2.44
N SER A 51 -7.11 8.22 -1.69
CA SER A 51 -6.89 8.21 -0.24
C SER A 51 -8.19 8.30 0.55
N ASN A 52 -9.29 8.70 -0.09
CA ASN A 52 -10.58 9.01 0.54
C ASN A 52 -10.54 10.21 1.52
N PHE A 53 -9.57 11.12 1.34
CA PHE A 53 -9.50 12.39 2.07
C PHE A 53 -10.03 13.53 1.20
N SER A 54 -10.56 14.59 1.81
CA SER A 54 -11.10 15.74 1.06
C SER A 54 -10.01 16.45 0.26
N GLU A 55 -10.37 16.94 -0.92
CA GLU A 55 -9.45 17.74 -1.73
C GLU A 55 -9.00 19.02 -0.99
N ASP A 56 -9.91 19.64 -0.24
CA ASP A 56 -9.64 20.83 0.58
C ASP A 56 -8.56 20.57 1.64
N MET A 57 -8.56 19.39 2.27
CA MET A 57 -7.51 19.01 3.22
C MET A 57 -6.15 18.92 2.53
N ILE A 58 -6.10 18.34 1.34
CA ILE A 58 -4.87 18.17 0.56
C ILE A 58 -4.33 19.53 0.12
N LEU A 59 -5.19 20.43 -0.35
CA LEU A 59 -4.82 21.80 -0.70
C LEU A 59 -4.31 22.57 0.53
N GLY A 60 -5.00 22.47 1.67
CA GLY A 60 -4.56 23.09 2.91
C GLY A 60 -3.19 22.59 3.39
N LEU A 61 -2.89 21.29 3.18
CA LEU A 61 -1.58 20.71 3.48
C LEU A 61 -0.48 21.16 2.51
N LEU A 62 -0.79 21.38 1.23
CA LEU A 62 0.16 21.90 0.24
C LEU A 62 0.55 23.35 0.54
N ASP A 63 -0.45 24.18 0.80
CA ASP A 63 -0.30 25.62 1.00
C ASP A 63 0.13 25.99 2.42
N ASP A 64 0.27 25.01 3.32
CA ASP A 64 0.54 25.19 4.76
C ASP A 64 -0.53 26.08 5.44
N THR A 65 -1.77 25.97 4.97
CA THR A 65 -2.95 26.72 5.44
C THR A 65 -3.99 25.83 6.12
N LEU A 66 -3.65 24.56 6.39
CA LEU A 66 -4.59 23.59 6.93
C LEU A 66 -5.18 24.09 8.26
N ASP A 67 -6.50 24.22 8.30
CA ASP A 67 -7.24 24.58 9.51
C ASP A 67 -7.28 23.38 10.46
N ILE A 68 -6.23 23.25 11.28
CA ILE A 68 -6.02 22.14 12.24
C ILE A 68 -7.26 21.86 13.12
N PRO A 69 -8.03 22.86 13.61
CA PRO A 69 -9.29 22.63 14.31
C PRO A 69 -10.32 21.75 13.58
N ASN A 70 -10.31 21.72 12.25
CA ASN A 70 -11.30 20.98 11.45
C ASN A 70 -10.89 19.53 11.16
N TYR A 71 -9.65 19.14 11.45
CA TYR A 71 -9.13 17.80 11.19
C TYR A 71 -8.45 17.22 12.43
N SER A 72 -8.80 15.99 12.81
CA SER A 72 -8.09 15.34 13.90
C SER A 72 -6.63 15.05 13.49
N GLN A 73 -5.73 15.09 14.47
CA GLN A 73 -4.33 14.71 14.25
C GLN A 73 -4.18 13.28 13.72
N SER A 74 -5.10 12.37 14.06
CA SER A 74 -5.11 11.01 13.53
C SER A 74 -5.36 10.98 12.02
N VAL A 75 -6.34 11.76 11.52
CA VAL A 75 -6.67 11.85 10.09
C VAL A 75 -5.49 12.43 9.30
N ILE A 76 -4.83 13.46 9.83
CA ILE A 76 -3.64 14.04 9.22
C ILE A 76 -2.51 12.99 9.15
N SER A 77 -2.26 12.28 10.26
CA SER A 77 -1.23 11.23 10.33
C SER A 77 -1.51 10.08 9.36
N GLU A 78 -2.75 9.63 9.24
CA GLU A 78 -3.14 8.58 8.27
C GLU A 78 -2.87 9.01 6.83
N PHE A 79 -3.19 10.25 6.46
CA PHE A 79 -2.86 10.78 5.15
C PHE A 79 -1.34 10.89 4.93
N GLN A 80 -0.59 11.34 5.94
CA GLN A 80 0.88 11.39 5.85
C GLN A 80 1.48 10.01 5.63
N GLN A 81 0.99 8.98 6.34
CA GLN A 81 1.41 7.59 6.14
C GLN A 81 1.10 7.10 4.73
N PHE A 82 -0.07 7.44 4.19
CA PHE A 82 -0.43 7.13 2.81
C PHE A 82 0.54 7.77 1.81
N ILE A 83 0.93 9.03 2.00
CA ILE A 83 1.91 9.71 1.13
C ILE A 83 3.30 9.08 1.25
N VAL A 84 3.74 8.71 2.46
CA VAL A 84 5.01 7.98 2.66
C VAL A 84 4.98 6.62 1.98
N LEU A 85 3.86 5.90 2.02
CA LEU A 85 3.68 4.64 1.32
C LEU A 85 3.81 4.82 -0.20
N LEU A 86 3.23 5.88 -0.77
CA LEU A 86 3.42 6.19 -2.20
C LEU A 86 4.87 6.55 -2.51
N PHE A 87 5.52 7.35 -1.66
CA PHE A 87 6.87 7.83 -1.91
C PHE A 87 7.95 6.74 -1.81
N VAL A 88 7.88 5.92 -0.76
CA VAL A 88 8.90 4.91 -0.45
C VAL A 88 8.41 3.52 -0.86
N GLY A 89 7.17 3.18 -0.50
CA GLY A 89 6.64 1.83 -0.62
C GLY A 89 6.41 1.37 -2.05
N PHE A 90 5.98 2.25 -2.95
CA PHE A 90 5.60 1.83 -4.29
C PHE A 90 6.78 1.33 -5.13
N ASP A 91 7.94 1.98 -5.02
CA ASP A 91 9.15 1.61 -5.78
C ASP A 91 10.01 0.56 -5.05
N SER A 92 9.97 0.53 -3.71
CA SER A 92 10.77 -0.42 -2.92
C SER A 92 10.18 -1.83 -2.88
N ILE A 93 8.88 -1.99 -3.15
CA ILE A 93 8.18 -3.27 -3.09
C ILE A 93 7.93 -3.81 -4.50
N GLY A 94 8.55 -4.95 -4.82
CA GLY A 94 8.41 -5.62 -6.11
C GLY A 94 6.96 -6.02 -6.42
N SER A 95 6.61 -6.13 -7.71
CA SER A 95 5.24 -6.42 -8.14
C SER A 95 4.67 -7.72 -7.56
N ASN A 96 5.45 -8.80 -7.49
CA ASN A 96 4.97 -10.05 -6.89
C ASN A 96 4.70 -9.90 -5.39
N GLU A 97 5.53 -9.12 -4.69
CA GLU A 97 5.40 -8.86 -3.25
C GLU A 97 4.10 -8.07 -2.97
N ARG A 98 3.77 -7.09 -3.82
CA ARG A 98 2.49 -6.37 -3.75
C ARG A 98 1.30 -7.31 -3.95
N VAL A 99 1.34 -8.18 -4.94
CA VAL A 99 0.28 -9.18 -5.18
C VAL A 99 0.18 -10.16 -4.01
N ARG A 100 1.31 -10.60 -3.45
CA ARG A 100 1.33 -11.47 -2.26
C ARG A 100 0.68 -10.80 -1.07
N GLY A 101 0.97 -9.52 -0.80
CA GLY A 101 0.31 -8.78 0.28
C GLY A 101 -1.22 -8.74 0.15
N VAL A 102 -1.73 -8.58 -1.07
CA VAL A 102 -3.19 -8.65 -1.33
C VAL A 102 -3.72 -10.07 -1.18
N LEU A 103 -3.01 -11.09 -1.69
CA LEU A 103 -3.37 -12.49 -1.49
C LEU A 103 -3.45 -12.86 -0.01
N ASP A 104 -2.45 -12.46 0.78
CA ASP A 104 -2.41 -12.68 2.22
C ASP A 104 -3.62 -12.05 2.90
N HIS A 105 -4.03 -10.84 2.49
CA HIS A 105 -5.25 -10.22 2.98
C HIS A 105 -6.52 -11.02 2.61
N LEU A 106 -6.64 -11.46 1.35
CA LEU A 106 -7.77 -12.30 0.91
C LEU A 106 -7.85 -13.60 1.73
N ILE A 107 -6.72 -14.24 2.02
CA ILE A 107 -6.66 -15.50 2.75
C ILE A 107 -6.93 -15.28 4.24
N GLN A 108 -6.19 -14.37 4.88
CA GLN A 108 -6.17 -14.23 6.33
C GLN A 108 -7.35 -13.40 6.87
N ASN A 109 -7.79 -12.39 6.12
CA ASN A 109 -8.84 -11.47 6.58
C ASN A 109 -10.21 -11.78 5.97
N LEU A 110 -10.24 -12.31 4.75
CA LEU A 110 -11.50 -12.63 4.04
C LEU A 110 -11.76 -14.13 3.90
N ASN A 111 -10.91 -14.98 4.49
CA ASN A 111 -11.05 -16.43 4.55
C ASN A 111 -11.15 -17.13 3.18
N PHE A 112 -10.53 -16.57 2.14
CA PHE A 112 -10.35 -17.29 0.88
C PHE A 112 -9.39 -18.46 1.09
N SER A 113 -9.76 -19.65 0.65
CA SER A 113 -8.80 -20.77 0.56
C SER A 113 -7.94 -20.64 -0.70
N ALA A 114 -6.78 -21.30 -0.69
CA ALA A 114 -5.94 -21.43 -1.89
C ALA A 114 -6.71 -22.09 -3.04
N ASP A 115 -7.57 -23.07 -2.75
CA ASP A 115 -8.43 -23.72 -3.75
C ASP A 115 -9.41 -22.74 -4.39
N SER A 116 -10.07 -21.89 -3.60
CA SER A 116 -10.98 -20.88 -4.12
C SER A 116 -10.24 -19.90 -5.04
N LEU A 117 -9.06 -19.43 -4.62
CA LEU A 117 -8.24 -18.52 -5.42
C LEU A 117 -7.76 -19.18 -6.72
N ALA A 118 -7.41 -20.47 -6.68
CA ALA A 118 -7.04 -21.26 -7.84
C ALA A 118 -8.22 -21.34 -8.84
N LEU A 119 -9.43 -21.64 -8.36
CA LEU A 119 -10.64 -21.67 -9.18
C LEU A 119 -10.92 -20.31 -9.85
N PHE A 120 -10.86 -19.20 -9.10
CA PHE A 120 -11.06 -17.87 -9.66
C PHE A 120 -9.98 -17.46 -10.67
N SER A 121 -8.75 -17.95 -10.51
CA SER A 121 -7.62 -17.63 -11.39
C SER A 121 -7.44 -18.63 -12.54
N LYS A 122 -8.25 -19.70 -12.59
CA LYS A 122 -8.11 -20.81 -13.53
C LYS A 122 -6.71 -21.45 -13.46
N LEU A 123 -6.22 -21.62 -12.24
CA LEU A 123 -4.95 -22.24 -11.92
C LEU A 123 -5.19 -23.49 -11.08
N GLU A 124 -4.12 -24.25 -10.88
CA GLU A 124 -4.11 -25.34 -9.91
C GLU A 124 -3.79 -24.80 -8.51
N THR A 125 -4.29 -25.44 -7.45
CA THR A 125 -4.02 -25.02 -6.06
C THR A 125 -2.52 -24.92 -5.76
N HIS A 126 -1.72 -25.85 -6.30
CA HIS A 126 -0.27 -25.84 -6.10
C HIS A 126 0.39 -24.61 -6.73
N ASP A 127 -0.17 -24.04 -7.80
CA ASP A 127 0.35 -22.80 -8.38
C ASP A 127 0.17 -21.62 -7.42
N VAL A 128 -0.99 -21.53 -6.75
CA VAL A 128 -1.25 -20.48 -5.76
C VAL A 128 -0.29 -20.61 -4.57
N LEU A 129 -0.09 -21.82 -4.06
CA LEU A 129 0.84 -22.08 -2.97
C LEU A 129 2.30 -21.76 -3.37
N HIS A 130 2.72 -22.16 -4.56
CA HIS A 130 4.05 -21.81 -5.08
C HIS A 130 4.23 -20.30 -5.27
N PHE A 131 3.18 -19.56 -5.65
CA PHE A 131 3.27 -18.10 -5.73
C PHE A 131 3.56 -17.47 -4.36
N LEU A 132 2.92 -17.95 -3.29
CA LEU A 132 3.12 -17.44 -1.93
C LEU A 132 4.54 -17.70 -1.41
N GLU A 133 5.11 -18.85 -1.76
CA GLU A 133 6.46 -19.27 -1.35
C GLU A 133 7.56 -18.65 -2.21
N ASN A 134 7.47 -18.82 -3.54
CA ASN A 134 8.46 -18.36 -4.51
C ASN A 134 7.83 -18.11 -5.90
N PRO A 135 7.37 -16.88 -6.18
CA PRO A 135 6.62 -16.57 -7.39
C PRO A 135 7.45 -16.69 -8.68
N GLU A 136 8.77 -16.61 -8.62
CA GLU A 136 9.65 -16.74 -9.80
C GLU A 136 9.68 -18.16 -10.37
N THR A 137 9.14 -19.15 -9.67
CA THR A 137 9.00 -20.53 -10.17
C THR A 137 7.85 -20.69 -11.16
N LEU A 138 6.92 -19.72 -11.20
CA LEU A 138 5.76 -19.76 -12.08
C LEU A 138 6.02 -19.03 -13.40
N SER A 139 5.39 -19.51 -14.46
CA SER A 139 5.38 -18.80 -15.74
C SER A 139 4.74 -17.42 -15.58
N PHE A 140 5.12 -16.50 -16.45
CA PHE A 140 4.55 -15.15 -16.46
C PHE A 140 3.02 -15.18 -16.61
N GLU A 141 2.48 -16.05 -17.47
CA GLU A 141 1.04 -16.20 -17.67
C GLU A 141 0.31 -16.60 -16.37
N LYS A 142 0.84 -17.59 -15.63
CA LYS A 142 0.25 -18.00 -14.35
C LYS A 142 0.27 -16.88 -13.32
N ARG A 143 1.40 -16.16 -13.21
CA ARG A 143 1.52 -14.98 -12.33
C ARG A 143 0.55 -13.88 -12.71
N TYR A 144 0.38 -13.61 -14.00
CA TYR A 144 -0.54 -12.61 -14.51
C TYR A 144 -2.00 -12.96 -14.20
N ASN A 145 -2.42 -14.20 -14.45
CA ASN A 145 -3.76 -14.67 -14.14
C ASN A 145 -4.05 -14.55 -12.64
N LEU A 146 -3.11 -14.98 -11.78
CA LEU A 146 -3.27 -14.86 -10.34
C LEU A 146 -3.33 -13.39 -9.89
N ALA A 147 -2.45 -12.53 -10.41
CA ALA A 147 -2.39 -11.11 -10.04
C ALA A 147 -3.67 -10.36 -10.43
N THR A 148 -4.18 -10.56 -11.64
CA THR A 148 -5.40 -9.90 -12.11
C THR A 148 -6.62 -10.38 -11.34
N THR A 149 -6.75 -11.69 -11.08
CA THR A 149 -7.80 -12.24 -10.21
C THR A 149 -7.71 -11.68 -8.80
N THR A 150 -6.51 -11.63 -8.22
CA THR A 150 -6.28 -11.12 -6.85
C THR A 150 -6.73 -9.67 -6.72
N LEU A 151 -6.31 -8.80 -7.65
CA LEU A 151 -6.68 -7.39 -7.64
C LEU A 151 -8.18 -7.19 -7.86
N PHE A 152 -8.79 -7.98 -8.74
CA PHE A 152 -10.23 -7.92 -8.98
C PHE A 152 -11.03 -8.35 -7.74
N LEU A 153 -10.65 -9.46 -7.10
CA LEU A 153 -11.29 -9.92 -5.86
C LEU A 153 -11.13 -8.90 -4.75
N HIS A 154 -9.95 -8.30 -4.59
CA HIS A 154 -9.75 -7.22 -3.61
C HIS A 154 -10.68 -6.03 -3.87
N TYR A 155 -10.84 -5.62 -5.14
CA TYR A 155 -11.77 -4.55 -5.50
C TYR A 155 -13.23 -4.89 -5.18
N VAL A 156 -13.68 -6.11 -5.51
CA VAL A 156 -15.07 -6.56 -5.29
C VAL A 156 -15.37 -6.76 -3.80
N CYS A 157 -14.40 -7.22 -3.03
CA CYS A 157 -14.56 -7.45 -1.59
C CYS A 157 -14.31 -6.20 -0.75
N LYS A 158 -13.85 -5.09 -1.36
CA LYS A 158 -13.68 -3.82 -0.65
C LYS A 158 -15.06 -3.34 -0.17
N PRO A 159 -15.25 -3.08 1.13
CA PRO A 159 -16.52 -2.58 1.66
C PRO A 159 -16.86 -1.19 1.12
#